data_AF-A0A7S2AAG8-F1
#
_entry.id   AF-A0A7S2AAG8-F1
#
_cell.length_a   1.000
_cell.length_b   1.000
_cell.length_c   1.000
_cell.angle_alpha   90.00
_cell.angle_beta   90.00
_cell.angle_gamma   90.00
#
_symmetry.space_group_name_H-M   'P 1'
#
loop_
_entity.id
_entity.type
_entity.pdbx_description
1 polymer ?
#
loop_
_entity_poly.entity_id
_entity_poly.type
_entity_poly.pdbx_seq_one_letter_code
_entity_poly.pdbx_strand_id
1 'polypeptide(L)'
;AVAKNGYFRSSSEPIRGAEDLGYAPACGPALLNQLVLEMADDVLEITPDCAYQLREAFMEGFGDKVIEGKATTMDKELLPTSEMAGIGELVSDRVLVNETTALCPRTATHLRLIMLEEDQRQHVHDTLVQMANTQYEEYSAKLQDRNLEIEEVPNDYAADHLSHFAKWLDEREGEPFTAIVDGANVAFFGTGVVNHFKIHLIVDALEKMGENPLVVLPKKYAAHKFYIRKGFVQELPQEQVDVIQRLKKEGKLYTVPKRCLDDYYWMLASVSNQTVARNGTDLSVPPNTEGRWPGIRPIIISNDRMRDHKLELLQPRLFRRWYSSHMIRYDFHPFSDGDWEREICFSAADFFSREIQGNPTVSSVSDNAE
;
A
#
# COMPACT_ATOMS: atom_id res chain seq x y z
N ALA A 1 19.10 -25.09 10.09
CA ALA A 1 20.11 -26.15 9.85
C ALA A 1 21.33 -25.62 9.09
N VAL A 2 21.15 -24.97 7.93
CA VAL A 2 22.25 -24.39 7.15
C VAL A 2 23.08 -23.39 7.96
N ALA A 3 22.41 -22.40 8.59
CA ALA A 3 23.04 -21.45 9.50
C ALA A 3 23.84 -22.14 10.61
N LYS A 4 23.19 -23.04 11.37
CA LYS A 4 23.75 -23.78 12.52
C LYS A 4 25.06 -24.52 12.20
N ASN A 5 25.19 -25.08 10.99
CA ASN A 5 26.40 -25.79 10.58
C ASN A 5 27.49 -24.85 10.02
N GLY A 6 27.28 -23.53 10.06
CA GLY A 6 28.25 -22.53 9.64
C GLY A 6 28.45 -22.41 8.13
N TYR A 7 27.50 -22.89 7.33
CA TYR A 7 27.61 -22.84 5.86
C TYR A 7 27.56 -21.43 5.28
N PHE A 8 27.15 -20.42 6.05
CA PHE A 8 27.15 -19.02 5.62
C PHE A 8 28.48 -18.29 5.86
N ARG A 9 29.45 -18.93 6.51
CA ARG A 9 30.80 -18.35 6.69
C ARG A 9 31.52 -18.34 5.34
N SER A 10 32.27 -17.27 5.06
CA SER A 10 33.11 -17.19 3.86
C SER A 10 34.18 -18.29 3.78
N SER A 11 34.54 -18.88 4.92
CA SER A 11 35.50 -19.98 5.02
C SER A 11 34.87 -21.38 5.02
N SER A 12 33.57 -21.49 4.72
CA SER A 12 32.86 -22.77 4.79
C SER A 12 33.04 -23.61 3.52
N GLU A 13 33.07 -24.93 3.69
CA GLU A 13 33.02 -25.86 2.57
C GLU A 13 31.63 -25.86 1.90
N PRO A 14 31.55 -26.07 0.57
CA PRO A 14 30.28 -26.19 -0.15
C PRO A 14 29.36 -27.28 0.41
N ILE A 15 28.06 -27.01 0.46
CA ILE A 15 27.06 -28.02 0.80
C ILE A 15 26.97 -29.03 -0.35
N ARG A 16 27.18 -30.31 -0.04
CA ARG A 16 27.10 -31.39 -1.04
C ARG A 16 25.68 -31.50 -1.61
N GLY A 17 25.56 -31.40 -2.94
CA GLY A 17 24.28 -31.50 -3.66
C GLY A 17 23.46 -30.21 -3.72
N ALA A 18 23.97 -29.08 -3.21
CA ALA A 18 23.25 -27.81 -3.28
C ALA A 18 23.15 -27.27 -4.72
N GLU A 19 24.20 -27.43 -5.54
CA GLU A 19 24.19 -27.06 -6.96
C GLU A 19 23.15 -27.86 -7.76
N ASP A 20 22.97 -29.15 -7.44
CA ASP A 20 21.96 -30.02 -8.06
C ASP A 20 20.53 -29.53 -7.76
N LEU A 21 20.34 -28.78 -6.66
CA LEU A 21 19.09 -28.14 -6.27
C LEU A 21 18.95 -26.69 -6.77
N GLY A 22 19.91 -26.19 -7.55
CA GLY A 22 19.89 -24.82 -8.10
C GLY A 22 20.56 -23.76 -7.23
N TYR A 23 21.28 -24.13 -6.18
CA TYR A 23 22.02 -23.18 -5.33
C TYR A 23 23.46 -23.02 -5.81
N ALA A 24 23.75 -21.87 -6.43
CA ALA A 24 25.08 -21.48 -6.87
C ALA A 24 25.29 -20.00 -6.50
N PRO A 25 26.02 -19.69 -5.41
CA PRO A 25 26.99 -20.55 -4.73
C PRO A 25 26.42 -21.46 -3.64
N ALA A 26 27.06 -22.62 -3.44
CA ALA A 26 26.67 -23.67 -2.49
C ALA A 26 27.15 -23.44 -1.04
N CYS A 27 27.81 -22.32 -0.73
CA CYS A 27 28.18 -21.89 0.62
C CYS A 27 28.44 -20.37 0.69
N GLY A 28 28.76 -19.89 1.89
CA GLY A 28 29.16 -18.51 2.16
C GLY A 28 28.00 -17.51 2.25
N PRO A 29 28.32 -16.22 2.37
CA PRO A 29 27.32 -15.14 2.46
C PRO A 29 26.41 -15.06 1.24
N ALA A 30 26.91 -15.44 0.07
CA ALA A 30 26.11 -15.43 -1.15
C ALA A 30 25.04 -16.54 -1.17
N LEU A 31 25.29 -17.70 -0.55
CA LEU A 31 24.25 -18.71 -0.30
C LEU A 31 23.16 -18.16 0.64
N LEU A 32 23.56 -17.45 1.70
CA LEU A 32 22.60 -16.80 2.60
C LEU A 32 21.72 -15.81 1.83
N ASN A 33 22.32 -14.97 0.98
CA ASN A 33 21.57 -14.02 0.16
C ASN A 33 20.56 -14.73 -0.74
N GLN A 34 20.95 -15.81 -1.43
CA GLN A 34 20.04 -16.57 -2.28
C GLN A 34 18.86 -17.14 -1.48
N LEU A 35 19.12 -17.80 -0.34
CA LEU A 35 18.06 -18.37 0.51
C LEU A 35 17.14 -17.29 1.09
N VAL A 36 17.70 -16.16 1.53
CA VAL A 36 16.92 -15.05 2.06
C VAL A 36 16.09 -14.39 0.97
N LEU A 37 16.55 -14.33 -0.28
CA LEU A 37 15.75 -13.86 -1.41
C LEU A 37 14.58 -14.80 -1.70
N GLU A 38 14.80 -16.11 -1.73
CA GLU A 38 13.73 -17.11 -1.89
C GLU A 38 12.70 -17.03 -0.73
N MET A 39 13.19 -16.98 0.51
CA MET A 39 12.33 -16.77 1.69
C MET A 39 11.60 -15.43 1.60
N ALA A 40 12.30 -14.40 1.12
CA ALA A 40 11.72 -13.10 0.97
C ALA A 40 10.64 -13.12 -0.08
N ASP A 41 10.66 -13.98 -1.10
CA ASP A 41 9.62 -14.12 -2.15
C ASP A 41 8.35 -14.83 -1.68
N ASP A 42 8.50 -15.78 -0.76
CA ASP A 42 7.35 -16.39 -0.11
C ASP A 42 6.69 -15.43 0.90
N VAL A 43 5.37 -15.55 1.10
CA VAL A 43 4.65 -14.81 2.17
C VAL A 43 4.91 -15.50 3.51
N LEU A 44 6.17 -15.51 3.93
CA LEU A 44 6.58 -16.14 5.18
C LEU A 44 6.35 -15.17 6.33
N GLU A 45 5.45 -15.56 7.22
CA GLU A 45 5.39 -14.99 8.56
C GLU A 45 6.38 -15.73 9.45
N ILE A 46 7.49 -15.08 9.76
CA ILE A 46 8.46 -15.62 10.73
C ILE A 46 7.87 -15.38 12.13
N THR A 47 7.35 -16.43 12.74
CA THR A 47 6.86 -16.38 14.12
C THR A 47 7.99 -16.02 15.09
N PRO A 48 7.68 -15.49 16.29
CA PRO A 48 8.70 -15.23 17.31
C PRO A 48 9.57 -16.46 17.63
N ASP A 49 8.99 -17.65 17.67
CA ASP A 49 9.72 -18.90 17.91
C ASP A 49 10.67 -19.26 16.75
N CYS A 50 10.24 -19.08 15.51
CA CYS A 50 11.09 -19.28 14.34
C CYS A 50 12.22 -18.24 14.30
N ALA A 51 11.94 -16.98 14.61
CA ALA A 51 12.94 -15.93 14.68
C ALA A 51 14.00 -16.22 15.77
N TYR A 52 13.56 -16.71 16.93
CA TYR A 52 14.44 -17.18 18.00
C TYR A 52 15.35 -18.31 17.51
N GLN A 53 14.78 -19.35 16.91
CA GLN A 53 15.55 -20.49 16.41
C GLN A 53 16.55 -20.10 15.31
N LEU A 54 16.15 -19.17 14.42
CA LEU A 54 17.04 -18.63 13.40
C LEU A 54 18.23 -17.92 14.06
N ARG A 55 17.98 -17.01 15.02
CA ARG A 55 19.03 -16.31 15.77
C ARG A 55 19.99 -17.29 16.43
N GLU A 56 19.49 -18.26 17.19
CA GLU A 56 20.34 -19.28 17.84
C GLU A 56 21.18 -20.05 16.83
N ALA A 57 20.60 -20.42 15.69
CA ALA A 57 21.34 -21.09 14.62
C ALA A 57 22.41 -20.20 13.99
N PHE A 58 22.19 -18.88 13.88
CA PHE A 58 23.23 -17.94 13.44
C PHE A 58 24.34 -17.81 14.47
N MET A 59 24.03 -17.73 15.77
CA MET A 59 25.04 -17.63 16.82
C MET A 59 25.92 -18.89 16.87
N GLU A 60 25.31 -20.07 16.94
CA GLU A 60 26.04 -21.35 16.89
C GLU A 60 26.83 -21.48 15.58
N GLY A 61 26.19 -21.09 14.49
CA GLY A 61 26.70 -21.12 13.14
C GLY A 61 27.89 -20.21 12.88
N PHE A 62 28.05 -19.07 13.57
CA PHE A 62 29.15 -18.12 13.39
C PHE A 62 30.16 -18.11 14.56
N GLY A 63 29.86 -18.76 15.68
CA GLY A 63 30.74 -18.87 16.86
C GLY A 63 30.98 -17.53 17.56
N ASP A 64 32.06 -17.41 18.35
CA ASP A 64 32.48 -16.22 19.13
C ASP A 64 32.67 -14.91 18.31
N LYS A 65 32.41 -14.93 17.00
CA LYS A 65 32.49 -13.75 16.11
C LYS A 65 31.22 -12.91 16.08
N VAL A 66 30.10 -13.41 16.62
CA VAL A 66 28.89 -12.61 16.86
C VAL A 66 29.03 -12.05 18.27
N ILE A 67 29.37 -10.77 18.41
CA ILE A 67 29.55 -10.15 19.73
C ILE A 67 28.18 -10.01 20.39
N GLU A 68 28.14 -10.46 21.64
CA GLU A 68 26.97 -10.55 22.49
C GLU A 68 26.48 -9.15 22.92
N GLY A 69 25.26 -8.78 22.55
CA GLY A 69 24.49 -7.79 23.30
C GLY A 69 23.96 -8.41 24.59
N LYS A 70 24.83 -8.63 25.59
CA LYS A 70 24.55 -9.12 26.96
C LYS A 70 23.32 -10.04 27.10
N ALA A 71 23.46 -11.31 26.75
CA ALA A 71 22.44 -12.33 27.02
C ALA A 71 23.00 -13.40 27.97
N THR A 72 23.50 -12.97 29.13
CA THR A 72 23.75 -13.91 30.22
C THR A 72 22.40 -14.45 30.71
N THR A 73 22.21 -15.76 30.52
CA THR A 73 21.11 -16.63 30.97
C THR A 73 19.80 -16.54 30.18
N MET A 74 19.43 -17.66 29.54
CA MET A 74 18.08 -18.02 29.06
C MET A 74 17.11 -16.85 28.80
N ASP A 75 17.50 -15.90 27.97
CA ASP A 75 16.60 -14.78 27.65
C ASP A 75 15.61 -15.22 26.56
N LYS A 76 14.61 -16.02 26.99
CA LYS A 76 13.46 -16.40 26.17
C LYS A 76 12.65 -15.17 25.72
N GLU A 77 12.87 -14.01 26.33
CA GLU A 77 12.09 -12.81 26.08
C GLU A 77 12.60 -12.01 24.88
N LEU A 78 13.82 -12.31 24.38
CA LEU A 78 14.47 -11.60 23.27
C LEU A 78 14.30 -10.08 23.44
N LEU A 79 14.85 -9.48 24.50
CA LEU A 79 14.65 -8.05 24.71
C LEU A 79 15.28 -7.23 23.56
N PRO A 80 14.60 -6.17 23.05
CA PRO A 80 15.16 -5.36 21.98
C PRO A 80 16.42 -4.62 22.41
N THR A 81 17.45 -4.63 21.56
CA THR A 81 18.65 -3.80 21.75
C THR A 81 18.58 -2.50 20.95
N SER A 82 19.15 -1.44 21.50
CA SER A 82 19.31 -0.13 20.86
C SER A 82 20.78 0.33 20.78
N GLU A 83 21.72 -0.50 21.23
CA GLU A 83 23.15 -0.20 21.14
C GLU A 83 23.62 -0.31 19.69
N MET A 84 24.30 0.71 19.17
CA MET A 84 24.79 0.70 17.78
C MET A 84 25.93 -0.29 17.58
N ALA A 85 25.90 -1.03 16.47
CA ALA A 85 26.93 -1.98 16.08
C ALA A 85 28.18 -1.26 15.57
N GLY A 86 29.34 -1.81 15.89
CA GLY A 86 30.62 -1.38 15.36
C GLY A 86 30.73 -1.67 13.85
N ILE A 87 31.64 -0.94 13.19
CA ILE A 87 31.93 -1.16 11.77
C ILE A 87 32.50 -2.58 11.58
N GLY A 88 31.85 -3.37 10.72
CA GLY A 88 32.26 -4.74 10.44
C GLY A 88 31.88 -5.76 11.53
N GLU A 89 31.14 -5.34 12.55
CA GLU A 89 30.58 -6.23 13.56
C GLU A 89 29.46 -7.09 12.96
N LEU A 90 29.54 -8.41 13.14
CA LEU A 90 28.47 -9.32 12.78
C LEU A 90 27.51 -9.44 13.96
N VAL A 91 26.25 -9.05 13.75
CA VAL A 91 25.23 -8.99 14.81
C VAL A 91 23.98 -9.79 14.42
N SER A 92 23.31 -10.37 15.41
CA SER A 92 22.05 -11.09 15.25
C SER A 92 21.13 -10.79 16.44
N ASP A 93 20.45 -9.66 16.36
CA ASP A 93 19.72 -9.08 17.48
C ASP A 93 18.24 -8.85 17.15
N ARG A 94 17.39 -8.88 18.18
CA ARG A 94 16.04 -8.33 18.08
C ARG A 94 16.11 -6.82 18.27
N VAL A 95 15.42 -6.08 17.41
CA VAL A 95 15.34 -4.61 17.48
C VAL A 95 13.90 -4.17 17.33
N LEU A 96 13.58 -2.97 17.82
CA LEU A 96 12.38 -2.25 17.44
C LEU A 96 12.78 -1.21 16.40
N VAL A 97 12.32 -1.38 15.16
CA VAL A 97 12.53 -0.39 14.11
C VAL A 97 11.76 0.87 14.46
N ASN A 98 12.39 2.02 14.27
CA ASN A 98 11.74 3.29 14.53
C ASN A 98 10.60 3.50 13.53
N GLU A 99 9.37 3.64 14.03
CA GLU A 99 8.16 3.76 13.21
C GLU A 99 8.04 5.09 12.46
N THR A 100 8.83 6.12 12.78
CA THR A 100 8.82 7.41 12.09
C THR A 100 10.01 7.60 11.15
N THR A 101 11.14 6.93 11.40
CA THR A 101 12.35 7.07 10.57
C THR A 101 12.68 5.82 9.76
N ALA A 102 12.02 4.68 10.00
CA ALA A 102 12.35 3.38 9.40
C ALA A 102 13.80 2.92 9.63
N LEU A 103 14.51 3.51 10.58
CA LEU A 103 15.90 3.14 10.90
C LEU A 103 15.95 1.97 11.89
N CYS A 104 16.82 1.02 11.58
CA CYS A 104 17.25 -0.01 12.52
C CYS A 104 18.18 0.63 13.57
N PRO A 105 17.84 0.60 14.88
CA PRO A 105 18.66 1.24 15.91
C PRO A 105 20.01 0.53 16.14
N ARG A 106 20.15 -0.72 15.70
CA ARG A 106 21.38 -1.51 15.84
C ARG A 106 22.38 -1.25 14.72
N THR A 107 21.92 -1.04 13.48
CA THR A 107 22.80 -0.96 12.31
C THR A 107 22.71 0.37 11.55
N ALA A 108 21.82 1.27 11.97
CA ALA A 108 21.39 2.46 11.22
C ALA A 108 20.89 2.16 9.79
N THR A 109 20.61 0.89 9.47
CA THR A 109 20.07 0.54 8.16
C THR A 109 18.66 1.06 8.02
N HIS A 110 18.37 1.73 6.91
CA HIS A 110 17.05 2.25 6.59
C HIS A 110 16.22 1.18 5.89
N LEU A 111 15.10 0.78 6.49
CA LEU A 111 14.15 -0.11 5.83
C LEU A 111 13.48 0.65 4.68
N ARG A 112 13.29 -0.04 3.55
CA ARG A 112 12.62 0.52 2.37
C ARG A 112 11.16 0.09 2.27
N LEU A 113 10.37 0.88 1.57
CA LEU A 113 9.08 0.45 1.07
C LEU A 113 9.29 -0.41 -0.18
N ILE A 114 8.84 -1.65 -0.15
CA ILE A 114 8.84 -2.55 -1.30
C ILE A 114 7.56 -2.30 -2.09
N MET A 115 7.70 -1.57 -3.19
CA MET A 115 6.61 -1.22 -4.08
C MET A 115 6.28 -2.38 -5.02
N LEU A 116 5.12 -2.28 -5.67
CA LEU A 116 4.86 -3.10 -6.85
C LEU A 116 5.81 -2.68 -7.98
N GLU A 117 6.38 -3.67 -8.65
CA GLU A 117 7.15 -3.47 -9.87
C GLU A 117 6.25 -3.07 -11.06
N GLU A 118 6.83 -2.56 -12.14
CA GLU A 118 6.04 -2.02 -13.26
C GLU A 118 5.18 -3.09 -13.94
N ASP A 119 5.72 -4.30 -14.10
CA ASP A 119 4.98 -5.47 -14.61
C ASP A 119 3.86 -5.89 -13.65
N GLN A 120 4.09 -5.82 -12.34
CA GLN A 120 3.08 -6.10 -11.31
C GLN A 120 1.97 -5.05 -11.32
N ARG A 121 2.31 -3.76 -11.50
CA ARG A 121 1.33 -2.67 -11.64
C ARG A 121 0.49 -2.83 -12.91
N GLN A 122 1.13 -3.18 -14.02
CA GLN A 122 0.44 -3.48 -15.28
C GLN A 122 -0.49 -4.69 -15.12
N HIS A 123 -0.05 -5.75 -14.44
CA HIS A 123 -0.88 -6.91 -14.15
C HIS A 123 -2.12 -6.55 -13.33
N VAL A 124 -1.99 -5.71 -12.29
CA VAL A 124 -3.12 -5.18 -11.53
C VAL A 124 -4.09 -4.40 -12.42
N HIS A 125 -3.55 -3.51 -13.24
CA HIS A 125 -4.35 -2.72 -14.19
C HIS A 125 -5.19 -3.62 -15.10
N ASP A 126 -4.57 -4.59 -15.76
CA ASP A 126 -5.24 -5.46 -16.73
C ASP A 126 -6.27 -6.37 -16.05
N THR A 127 -5.95 -6.85 -14.84
CA THR A 127 -6.86 -7.67 -14.04
C THR A 127 -8.10 -6.88 -13.61
N LEU A 128 -7.95 -5.61 -13.19
CA LEU A 128 -9.08 -4.73 -12.86
C LEU A 128 -10.00 -4.51 -14.06
N VAL A 129 -9.43 -4.27 -15.25
CA VAL A 129 -10.20 -4.12 -16.50
C VAL A 129 -10.96 -5.39 -16.84
N GLN A 130 -10.34 -6.56 -16.72
CA GLN A 130 -11.00 -7.84 -16.96
C GLN A 130 -12.16 -8.07 -15.97
N MET A 131 -11.91 -7.86 -14.67
CA MET A 131 -12.90 -8.09 -13.61
C MET A 131 -14.11 -7.15 -13.71
N ALA A 132 -13.92 -5.92 -14.23
CA ALA A 132 -14.99 -4.96 -14.44
C ALA A 132 -16.16 -5.56 -15.24
N ASN A 133 -15.87 -6.30 -16.31
CA ASN A 133 -16.91 -6.96 -17.10
C ASN A 133 -17.49 -8.19 -16.41
N THR A 134 -16.65 -9.06 -15.82
CA THR A 134 -17.13 -10.27 -15.14
C THR A 134 -18.16 -9.92 -14.07
N GLN A 135 -17.89 -8.92 -13.23
CA GLN A 135 -18.83 -8.51 -12.19
C GLN A 135 -20.06 -7.78 -12.75
N TYR A 136 -19.91 -7.06 -13.87
CA TYR A 136 -21.06 -6.48 -14.57
C TYR A 136 -22.02 -7.56 -15.08
N GLU A 137 -21.50 -8.62 -15.69
CA GLU A 137 -22.26 -9.76 -16.19
C GLU A 137 -22.98 -10.49 -15.06
N GLU A 138 -22.28 -10.78 -13.95
CA GLU A 138 -22.89 -11.39 -12.77
C GLU A 138 -24.00 -10.55 -12.14
N TYR A 139 -23.78 -9.24 -12.03
CA TYR A 139 -24.79 -8.32 -11.52
C TYR A 139 -26.01 -8.26 -12.45
N SER A 140 -25.77 -8.26 -13.76
CA SER A 140 -26.84 -8.26 -14.77
C SER A 140 -27.65 -9.55 -14.70
N ALA A 141 -27.01 -10.72 -14.60
CA ALA A 141 -27.70 -11.99 -14.41
C ALA A 141 -28.60 -11.98 -13.15
N LYS A 142 -28.09 -11.46 -12.02
CA LYS A 142 -28.86 -11.32 -10.77
C LYS A 142 -30.06 -10.38 -10.90
N LEU A 143 -30.01 -9.37 -11.77
CA LEU A 143 -31.14 -8.48 -12.04
C LEU A 143 -32.20 -9.14 -12.93
N GLN A 144 -31.76 -9.89 -13.95
CA GLN A 144 -32.63 -10.70 -14.81
C GLN A 144 -33.43 -11.72 -13.99
N ASP A 145 -32.77 -12.43 -13.08
CA ASP A 145 -33.41 -13.38 -12.15
C ASP A 145 -34.49 -12.74 -11.27
N ARG A 146 -34.44 -11.42 -11.08
CA ARG A 146 -35.38 -10.63 -10.29
C ARG A 146 -36.47 -9.96 -11.12
N ASN A 147 -36.59 -10.29 -12.41
CA ASN A 147 -37.51 -9.69 -13.38
C ASN A 147 -37.43 -8.16 -13.43
N LEU A 148 -36.22 -7.60 -13.26
CA LEU A 148 -35.96 -6.18 -13.43
C LEU A 148 -35.46 -5.93 -14.85
N GLU A 149 -36.02 -4.92 -15.53
CA GLU A 149 -35.55 -4.53 -16.86
C GLU A 149 -34.08 -4.13 -16.83
N ILE A 150 -33.30 -4.72 -17.72
CA ILE A 150 -31.92 -4.36 -17.96
C ILE A 150 -31.86 -3.66 -19.31
N GLU A 151 -31.46 -2.40 -19.28
CA GLU A 151 -31.08 -1.67 -20.49
C GLU A 151 -29.94 -2.42 -21.19
N GLU A 152 -30.14 -2.82 -22.45
CA GLU A 152 -29.12 -3.45 -23.27
C GLU A 152 -27.92 -2.50 -23.44
N VAL A 153 -26.75 -2.99 -23.05
CA VAL A 153 -25.47 -2.30 -23.27
C VAL A 153 -24.50 -3.28 -23.95
N PRO A 154 -23.42 -2.79 -24.58
CA PRO A 154 -22.37 -3.65 -25.12
C PRO A 154 -21.81 -4.63 -24.08
N ASN A 155 -21.37 -5.82 -24.51
CA ASN A 155 -20.84 -6.86 -23.62
C ASN A 155 -19.61 -6.41 -22.81
N ASP A 156 -18.90 -5.38 -23.26
CA ASP A 156 -17.70 -4.83 -22.65
C ASP A 156 -17.89 -3.49 -21.94
N TYR A 157 -19.14 -3.10 -21.67
CA TYR A 157 -19.51 -1.78 -21.16
C TYR A 157 -18.69 -1.31 -19.94
N ALA A 158 -18.47 -2.18 -18.95
CA ALA A 158 -17.80 -1.80 -17.71
C ALA A 158 -16.27 -1.70 -17.91
N ALA A 159 -15.67 -2.64 -18.63
CA ALA A 159 -14.25 -2.61 -18.96
C ALA A 159 -13.93 -1.43 -19.88
N ASP A 160 -14.74 -1.16 -20.90
CA ASP A 160 -14.55 -0.03 -21.81
C ASP A 160 -14.57 1.30 -21.05
N HIS A 161 -15.52 1.49 -20.14
CA HIS A 161 -15.54 2.69 -19.30
C HIS A 161 -14.34 2.79 -18.35
N LEU A 162 -13.89 1.67 -17.79
CA LEU A 162 -12.71 1.66 -16.92
C LEU A 162 -11.41 1.91 -17.71
N SER A 163 -11.27 1.35 -18.92
CA SER A 163 -10.16 1.62 -19.83
C SER A 163 -10.15 3.07 -20.30
N HIS A 164 -11.33 3.65 -20.57
CA HIS A 164 -11.44 5.08 -20.87
C HIS A 164 -11.01 5.95 -19.69
N PHE A 165 -11.36 5.58 -18.46
CA PHE A 165 -10.87 6.25 -17.26
C PHE A 165 -9.35 6.13 -17.12
N ALA A 166 -8.79 4.93 -17.29
CA ALA A 166 -7.36 4.67 -17.21
C ALA A 166 -6.58 5.55 -18.19
N LYS A 167 -7.02 5.56 -19.46
CA LYS A 167 -6.44 6.37 -20.51
C LYS A 167 -6.53 7.87 -20.19
N TRP A 168 -7.71 8.35 -19.78
CA TRP A 168 -7.90 9.74 -19.39
C TRP A 168 -6.95 10.14 -18.25
N LEU A 169 -6.82 9.31 -17.22
CA LEU A 169 -5.98 9.63 -16.06
C LEU A 169 -4.49 9.69 -16.45
N ASP A 170 -4.05 8.83 -17.38
CA ASP A 170 -2.68 8.79 -17.85
C ASP A 170 -2.31 9.96 -18.79
N GLU A 171 -3.25 10.32 -19.68
CA GLU A 171 -3.03 11.31 -20.74
C GLU A 171 -3.43 12.74 -20.36
N ARG A 172 -4.14 12.95 -19.24
CA ARG A 172 -4.60 14.30 -18.89
C ARG A 172 -3.43 15.27 -18.62
N GLU A 173 -3.67 16.52 -18.94
CA GLU A 173 -2.81 17.65 -18.61
C GLU A 173 -3.07 18.17 -17.19
N GLY A 174 -2.15 19.02 -16.69
CA GLY A 174 -2.22 19.65 -15.37
C GLY A 174 -1.44 18.89 -14.30
N GLU A 175 -1.69 19.24 -13.04
CA GLU A 175 -0.97 18.65 -11.91
C GLU A 175 -1.34 17.18 -11.70
N PRO A 176 -0.37 16.30 -11.38
CA PRO A 176 -0.63 14.91 -11.04
C PRO A 176 -1.54 14.84 -9.81
N PHE A 177 -2.45 13.86 -9.76
CA PHE A 177 -3.26 13.62 -8.58
C PHE A 177 -2.39 12.81 -7.64
N THR A 178 -2.23 13.34 -6.44
CA THR A 178 -1.41 12.70 -5.40
C THR A 178 -2.29 12.03 -4.35
N ALA A 179 -3.60 12.29 -4.35
CA ALA A 179 -4.55 11.55 -3.52
C ALA A 179 -5.78 11.11 -4.33
N ILE A 180 -6.24 9.89 -4.14
CA ILE A 180 -7.49 9.38 -4.68
C ILE A 180 -8.45 9.19 -3.52
N VAL A 181 -9.62 9.83 -3.57
CA VAL A 181 -10.63 9.75 -2.52
C VAL A 181 -11.75 8.83 -2.99
N ASP A 182 -12.00 7.77 -2.23
CA ASP A 182 -13.20 6.93 -2.37
C ASP A 182 -14.41 7.72 -1.87
N GLY A 183 -15.05 8.43 -2.81
CA GLY A 183 -16.09 9.40 -2.50
C GLY A 183 -17.34 8.75 -1.90
N ALA A 184 -17.68 7.52 -2.31
CA ALA A 184 -18.83 6.82 -1.76
C ALA A 184 -18.56 6.41 -0.31
N ASN A 185 -17.42 5.77 -0.04
CA ASN A 185 -17.03 5.37 1.31
C ASN A 185 -17.02 6.56 2.28
N VAL A 186 -16.39 7.67 1.88
CA VAL A 186 -16.33 8.91 2.66
C VAL A 186 -17.71 9.50 2.90
N ALA A 187 -18.56 9.61 1.87
CA ALA A 187 -19.87 10.22 2.01
C ALA A 187 -20.81 9.43 2.93
N PHE A 188 -20.70 8.10 2.96
CA PHE A 188 -21.57 7.23 3.76
C PHE A 188 -21.08 7.01 5.20
N PHE A 189 -19.80 7.24 5.48
CA PHE A 189 -19.14 6.83 6.72
C PHE A 189 -19.88 7.24 8.00
N GLY A 190 -20.41 6.29 8.77
CA GLY A 190 -21.04 6.56 10.07
C GLY A 190 -22.42 7.25 10.05
N THR A 191 -23.00 7.54 8.87
CA THR A 191 -24.33 8.21 8.79
C THR A 191 -25.43 7.38 8.12
N GLY A 192 -25.08 6.33 7.37
CA GLY A 192 -26.07 5.49 6.64
C GLY A 192 -26.82 6.22 5.50
N VAL A 193 -26.52 7.50 5.30
CA VAL A 193 -26.97 8.38 4.22
C VAL A 193 -25.76 9.11 3.66
N VAL A 194 -25.87 9.59 2.42
CA VAL A 194 -24.82 10.35 1.74
C VAL A 194 -24.65 11.72 2.40
N ASN A 195 -23.43 12.12 2.70
CA ASN A 195 -23.09 13.46 3.18
C ASN A 195 -21.84 14.00 2.48
N HIS A 196 -22.03 14.91 1.52
CA HIS A 196 -20.91 15.46 0.74
C HIS A 196 -20.02 16.43 1.53
N PHE A 197 -20.48 16.97 2.66
CA PHE A 197 -19.60 17.77 3.51
C PHE A 197 -18.41 16.96 4.03
N LYS A 198 -18.55 15.64 4.18
CA LYS A 198 -17.42 14.77 4.54
C LYS A 198 -16.36 14.70 3.45
N ILE A 199 -16.80 14.63 2.18
CA ILE A 199 -15.89 14.70 1.03
C ILE A 199 -15.15 16.04 1.04
N HIS A 200 -15.89 17.14 1.24
CA HIS A 200 -15.31 18.48 1.35
C HIS A 200 -14.25 18.57 2.45
N LEU A 201 -14.56 18.09 3.66
CA LEU A 201 -13.60 18.08 4.77
C LEU A 201 -12.32 17.30 4.43
N ILE A 202 -12.46 16.11 3.84
CA ILE A 202 -11.30 15.28 3.42
C ILE A 202 -10.47 16.01 2.36
N VAL A 203 -11.12 16.55 1.32
CA VAL A 203 -10.44 17.27 0.23
C VAL A 203 -9.68 18.49 0.77
N ASP A 204 -10.34 19.32 1.58
CA ASP A 204 -9.74 20.52 2.15
C ASP A 204 -8.55 20.16 3.08
N ALA A 205 -8.64 19.07 3.85
CA ALA A 205 -7.54 18.61 4.69
C ALA A 205 -6.33 18.14 3.84
N LEU A 206 -6.57 17.38 2.77
CA LEU A 206 -5.54 16.93 1.84
C LEU A 206 -4.86 18.12 1.11
N GLU A 207 -5.64 19.10 0.68
CA GLU A 207 -5.12 20.31 0.03
C GLU A 207 -4.27 21.16 0.99
N LYS A 208 -4.66 21.27 2.27
CA LYS A 208 -3.85 21.92 3.31
C LYS A 208 -2.51 21.20 3.53
N MET A 209 -2.46 19.89 3.27
CA MET A 209 -1.22 19.10 3.28
C MET A 209 -0.45 19.20 1.95
N GLY A 210 -0.91 19.98 0.98
CA GLY A 210 -0.25 20.11 -0.33
C GLY A 210 -0.48 18.90 -1.25
N GLU A 211 -1.49 18.08 -0.99
CA GLU A 211 -1.91 17.02 -1.90
C GLU A 211 -2.90 17.56 -2.95
N ASN A 212 -2.92 16.94 -4.13
CA ASN A 212 -3.88 17.21 -5.19
C ASN A 212 -4.87 16.03 -5.30
N PRO A 213 -6.08 16.15 -4.72
CA PRO A 213 -7.02 15.04 -4.65
C PRO A 213 -7.89 14.89 -5.92
N LEU A 214 -8.14 13.63 -6.31
CA LEU A 214 -9.21 13.23 -7.22
C LEU A 214 -10.26 12.46 -6.43
N VAL A 215 -11.50 12.95 -6.43
CA VAL A 215 -12.65 12.26 -5.86
C VAL A 215 -13.26 11.34 -6.91
N VAL A 216 -13.32 10.04 -6.62
CA VAL A 216 -14.03 9.04 -7.43
C VAL A 216 -15.39 8.80 -6.79
N LEU A 217 -16.47 9.10 -7.52
CA LEU A 217 -17.83 9.00 -6.97
C LEU A 217 -18.81 8.40 -7.99
N PRO A 218 -19.63 7.41 -7.62
CA PRO A 218 -20.73 6.95 -8.46
C PRO A 218 -21.63 8.09 -8.94
N LYS A 219 -21.93 8.13 -10.24
CA LYS A 219 -22.78 9.15 -10.89
C LYS A 219 -24.13 9.35 -10.19
N LYS A 220 -24.65 8.28 -9.57
CA LYS A 220 -25.86 8.30 -8.74
C LYS A 220 -25.77 9.27 -7.56
N TYR A 221 -24.64 9.28 -6.85
CA TYR A 221 -24.45 10.11 -5.67
C TYR A 221 -24.07 11.56 -6.00
N ALA A 222 -23.64 11.83 -7.23
CA ALA A 222 -23.43 13.19 -7.73
C ALA A 222 -24.74 13.94 -8.08
N ALA A 223 -25.92 13.29 -8.02
CA ALA A 223 -27.20 13.90 -8.34
C ALA A 223 -27.84 14.60 -7.12
N HIS A 224 -28.73 15.57 -7.36
CA HIS A 224 -29.51 16.25 -6.31
C HIS A 224 -30.42 15.29 -5.54
N LYS A 225 -30.98 14.29 -6.23
CA LYS A 225 -31.97 13.36 -5.69
C LYS A 225 -31.76 11.95 -6.22
N PHE A 226 -31.73 10.96 -5.33
CA PHE A 226 -31.48 9.56 -5.69
C PHE A 226 -32.00 8.58 -4.64
N TYR A 227 -32.16 7.32 -5.01
CA TYR A 227 -32.55 6.24 -4.10
C TYR A 227 -31.34 5.68 -3.37
N ILE A 228 -31.30 5.67 -2.04
CA ILE A 228 -30.25 4.91 -1.31
C ILE A 228 -30.52 3.42 -1.45
N ARG A 229 -31.76 3.02 -1.13
CA ARG A 229 -32.30 1.67 -1.23
C ARG A 229 -33.75 1.73 -1.68
N LYS A 230 -34.34 0.58 -2.03
CA LYS A 230 -35.74 0.50 -2.48
C LYS A 230 -36.65 1.19 -1.43
N GLY A 231 -37.43 2.17 -1.88
CA GLY A 231 -38.36 2.94 -1.04
C GLY A 231 -37.73 4.05 -0.18
N PHE A 232 -36.41 4.27 -0.24
CA PHE A 232 -35.75 5.34 0.49
C PHE A 232 -35.00 6.28 -0.46
N VAL A 233 -35.59 7.46 -0.68
CA VAL A 233 -35.04 8.53 -1.50
C VAL A 233 -34.35 9.55 -0.60
N GLN A 234 -33.14 9.94 -0.98
CA GLN A 234 -32.45 11.08 -0.40
C GLN A 234 -32.46 12.23 -1.39
N GLU A 235 -32.74 13.42 -0.88
CA GLU A 235 -32.59 14.69 -1.58
C GLU A 235 -31.55 15.51 -0.81
N LEU A 236 -30.53 15.99 -1.51
CA LEU A 236 -29.43 16.69 -0.89
C LEU A 236 -29.76 18.17 -0.70
N PRO A 237 -29.35 18.79 0.42
CA PRO A 237 -29.36 20.25 0.55
C PRO A 237 -28.48 20.90 -0.53
N GLN A 238 -28.83 22.13 -0.94
CA GLN A 238 -28.10 22.85 -2.00
C GLN A 238 -26.59 22.96 -1.70
N GLU A 239 -26.23 23.25 -0.45
CA GLU A 239 -24.84 23.35 -0.01
C GLU A 239 -24.02 22.07 -0.28
N GLN A 240 -24.63 20.88 -0.17
CA GLN A 240 -23.98 19.60 -0.50
C GLN A 240 -23.92 19.33 -2.01
N VAL A 241 -24.86 19.88 -2.77
CA VAL A 241 -24.81 19.87 -4.24
C VAL A 241 -23.68 20.77 -4.72
N ASP A 242 -23.51 21.93 -4.09
CA ASP A 242 -22.48 22.91 -4.41
C ASP A 242 -21.07 22.34 -4.21
N VAL A 243 -20.85 21.48 -3.20
CA VAL A 243 -19.58 20.73 -3.03
C VAL A 243 -19.23 19.93 -4.29
N ILE A 244 -20.18 19.17 -4.85
CA ILE A 244 -19.94 18.36 -6.06
C ILE A 244 -19.73 19.25 -7.29
N GLN A 245 -20.49 20.33 -7.41
CA GLN A 245 -20.32 21.29 -8.50
C GLN A 245 -18.95 21.97 -8.46
N ARG A 246 -18.47 22.33 -7.27
CA ARG A 246 -17.12 22.87 -7.04
C ARG A 246 -16.05 21.89 -7.52
N LEU A 247 -16.07 20.66 -7.01
CA LEU A 247 -15.09 19.62 -7.39
C LEU A 247 -15.10 19.35 -8.90
N LYS A 248 -16.29 19.32 -9.52
CA LYS A 248 -16.42 19.16 -10.98
C LYS A 248 -15.80 20.34 -11.74
N LYS A 249 -16.06 21.57 -11.30
CA LYS A 249 -15.50 22.79 -11.92
C LYS A 249 -13.98 22.84 -11.82
N GLU A 250 -13.43 22.35 -10.71
CA GLU A 250 -11.99 22.30 -10.44
C GLU A 250 -11.29 21.09 -11.09
N GLY A 251 -12.03 20.20 -11.76
CA GLY A 251 -11.47 18.99 -12.37
C GLY A 251 -11.07 17.91 -11.36
N LYS A 252 -11.53 18.00 -10.12
CA LYS A 252 -11.19 17.10 -9.00
C LYS A 252 -12.23 16.01 -8.74
N LEU A 253 -13.19 15.82 -9.66
CA LEU A 253 -14.24 14.80 -9.56
C LEU A 253 -14.27 13.94 -10.81
N TYR A 254 -14.13 12.62 -10.64
CA TYR A 254 -14.50 11.64 -11.65
C TYR A 254 -15.81 10.95 -11.26
N THR A 255 -16.81 11.01 -12.15
CA THR A 255 -18.09 10.35 -11.91
C THR A 255 -18.13 8.98 -12.57
N VAL A 256 -18.19 7.93 -11.75
CA VAL A 256 -18.25 6.54 -12.22
C VAL A 256 -19.61 6.27 -12.89
N PRO A 257 -19.65 5.74 -14.13
CA PRO A 257 -20.89 5.46 -14.85
C PRO A 257 -21.84 4.53 -14.07
N LYS A 258 -23.12 4.54 -14.45
CA LYS A 258 -24.11 3.66 -13.82
C LYS A 258 -23.70 2.21 -14.05
N ARG A 259 -23.96 1.34 -13.07
CA ARG A 259 -23.67 -0.11 -13.11
C ARG A 259 -22.17 -0.45 -13.22
N CYS A 260 -21.28 0.52 -13.17
CA CYS A 260 -19.86 0.30 -12.92
C CYS A 260 -19.60 0.38 -11.41
N LEU A 261 -18.71 -0.46 -10.90
CA LEU A 261 -18.27 -0.40 -9.51
C LEU A 261 -17.17 0.64 -9.37
N ASP A 262 -17.33 1.54 -8.42
CA ASP A 262 -16.36 2.59 -8.13
C ASP A 262 -15.03 2.06 -7.59
N ASP A 263 -15.06 0.89 -6.94
CA ASP A 263 -13.87 0.18 -6.44
C ASP A 263 -12.77 0.06 -7.48
N TYR A 264 -13.12 -0.38 -8.68
CA TYR A 264 -12.13 -0.54 -9.74
C TYR A 264 -11.52 0.77 -10.23
N TYR A 265 -12.24 1.88 -10.14
CA TYR A 265 -11.75 3.18 -10.60
C TYR A 265 -10.73 3.74 -9.62
N TRP A 266 -11.06 3.79 -8.32
CA TRP A 266 -10.10 4.31 -7.35
C TRP A 266 -8.91 3.36 -7.15
N MET A 267 -9.08 2.04 -7.33
CA MET A 267 -7.97 1.09 -7.36
C MET A 267 -7.08 1.28 -8.59
N LEU A 268 -7.67 1.36 -9.79
CA LEU A 268 -6.89 1.55 -11.02
C LEU A 268 -6.10 2.86 -10.97
N ALA A 269 -6.70 3.91 -10.40
CA ALA A 269 -6.04 5.20 -10.24
C ALA A 269 -4.75 5.11 -9.42
N SER A 270 -4.67 4.18 -8.46
CA SER A 270 -3.47 3.97 -7.65
C SER A 270 -2.29 3.36 -8.40
N VAL A 271 -2.56 2.61 -9.48
CA VAL A 271 -1.51 1.99 -10.31
C VAL A 271 -1.25 2.76 -11.60
N SER A 272 -1.99 3.84 -11.89
CA SER A 272 -1.77 4.69 -13.06
C SER A 272 -0.43 5.42 -13.00
N ASN A 273 0.25 5.53 -14.15
CA ASN A 273 1.48 6.29 -14.27
C ASN A 273 1.27 7.81 -14.31
N GLN A 274 0.06 8.25 -14.69
CA GLN A 274 -0.26 9.67 -14.91
C GLN A 274 0.77 10.32 -15.83
N THR A 275 1.17 9.63 -16.90
CA THR A 275 2.37 9.91 -17.70
C THR A 275 2.50 11.38 -18.10
N VAL A 276 1.42 11.98 -18.60
CA VAL A 276 1.43 13.38 -19.08
C VAL A 276 1.56 14.36 -17.91
N ALA A 277 0.72 14.23 -16.89
CA ALA A 277 0.74 15.11 -15.72
C ALA A 277 2.02 14.98 -14.87
N ARG A 278 2.55 13.76 -14.75
CA ARG A 278 3.76 13.45 -13.98
C ARG A 278 5.03 13.96 -14.67
N ASN A 279 5.06 13.92 -16.01
CA ASN A 279 6.17 14.38 -16.84
C ASN A 279 7.55 13.87 -16.35
N GLY A 280 7.63 12.59 -15.98
CA GLY A 280 8.84 11.95 -15.47
C GLY A 280 9.23 12.27 -14.02
N THR A 281 8.48 13.12 -13.31
CA THR A 281 8.77 13.51 -11.92
C THR A 281 8.46 12.38 -10.94
N ASP A 282 9.32 12.10 -9.97
CA ASP A 282 8.95 11.21 -8.86
C ASP A 282 7.99 11.93 -7.90
N LEU A 283 6.82 11.33 -7.66
CA LEU A 283 5.79 11.89 -6.77
C LEU A 283 5.92 11.39 -5.33
N SER A 284 6.90 10.52 -5.05
CA SER A 284 7.16 10.02 -3.71
C SER A 284 7.55 11.17 -2.76
N VAL A 285 7.12 11.05 -1.51
CA VAL A 285 7.43 12.01 -0.45
C VAL A 285 8.51 11.40 0.45
N PRO A 286 9.67 12.05 0.60
CA PRO A 286 10.73 11.58 1.49
C PRO A 286 10.32 11.61 2.97
N PRO A 287 10.94 10.76 3.82
CA PRO A 287 10.83 10.88 5.27
C PRO A 287 11.17 12.29 5.78
N ASN A 288 10.52 12.72 6.86
CA ASN A 288 10.70 14.03 7.51
C ASN A 288 10.30 15.26 6.67
N THR A 289 9.50 15.08 5.61
CA THR A 289 8.90 16.21 4.89
C THR A 289 7.83 16.87 5.77
N GLU A 290 8.03 18.13 6.14
CA GLU A 290 7.09 18.87 6.99
C GLU A 290 5.70 18.96 6.33
N GLY A 291 4.64 18.66 7.10
CA GLY A 291 3.26 18.76 6.64
C GLY A 291 2.78 17.69 5.66
N ARG A 292 3.62 16.71 5.28
CA ARG A 292 3.25 15.63 4.34
C ARG A 292 3.63 14.24 4.85
N TRP A 293 2.78 13.26 4.56
CA TRP A 293 3.12 11.87 4.89
C TRP A 293 4.15 11.32 3.90
N PRO A 294 5.22 10.68 4.39
CA PRO A 294 6.19 10.01 3.53
C PRO A 294 5.54 8.83 2.79
N GLY A 295 6.17 8.42 1.70
CA GLY A 295 5.74 7.27 0.90
C GLY A 295 5.31 7.65 -0.51
N ILE A 296 4.68 6.70 -1.20
CA ILE A 296 4.38 6.81 -2.62
C ILE A 296 3.11 7.62 -2.87
N ARG A 297 2.92 7.98 -4.14
CA ARG A 297 1.72 8.64 -4.62
C ARG A 297 1.19 7.95 -5.89
N PRO A 298 -0.14 7.92 -6.09
CA PRO A 298 -1.12 8.57 -5.22
C PRO A 298 -1.47 7.75 -3.97
N ILE A 299 -1.77 8.41 -2.86
CA ILE A 299 -2.40 7.77 -1.68
C ILE A 299 -3.89 7.56 -1.93
N ILE A 300 -4.50 6.56 -1.30
CA ILE A 300 -5.94 6.26 -1.39
C ILE A 300 -6.59 6.55 -0.05
N ILE A 301 -7.62 7.39 -0.03
CA ILE A 301 -8.44 7.64 1.15
C ILE A 301 -9.67 6.76 1.11
N SER A 302 -9.66 5.66 1.86
CA SER A 302 -10.81 4.79 2.05
C SER A 302 -10.71 4.03 3.38
N ASN A 303 -11.86 3.71 3.97
CA ASN A 303 -11.98 2.78 5.08
C ASN A 303 -12.44 1.38 4.64
N ASP A 304 -12.52 1.14 3.32
CA ASP A 304 -12.86 -0.18 2.81
C ASP A 304 -11.81 -1.22 3.21
N ARG A 305 -12.28 -2.39 3.65
CA ARG A 305 -11.43 -3.50 4.07
C ARG A 305 -11.03 -4.40 2.89
N MET A 306 -11.63 -4.20 1.71
CA MET A 306 -11.35 -4.92 0.48
C MET A 306 -11.43 -6.44 0.64
N ARG A 307 -12.40 -6.91 1.43
CA ARG A 307 -12.51 -8.33 1.81
C ARG A 307 -13.00 -9.22 0.67
N ASP A 308 -13.82 -8.66 -0.21
CA ASP A 308 -14.58 -9.43 -1.21
C ASP A 308 -13.88 -9.48 -2.57
N HIS A 309 -12.81 -8.70 -2.78
CA HIS A 309 -12.09 -8.58 -4.06
C HIS A 309 -10.60 -8.97 -3.96
N LYS A 310 -10.12 -9.30 -2.74
CA LYS A 310 -8.69 -9.45 -2.41
C LYS A 310 -7.96 -10.51 -3.23
N LEU A 311 -8.59 -11.67 -3.45
CA LEU A 311 -7.90 -12.86 -3.99
C LEU A 311 -7.94 -12.96 -5.51
N GLU A 312 -8.84 -12.22 -6.16
CA GLU A 312 -8.95 -12.19 -7.62
C GLU A 312 -8.00 -11.17 -8.25
N LEU A 313 -7.66 -10.10 -7.51
CA LEU A 313 -6.86 -8.98 -8.02
C LEU A 313 -5.35 -9.18 -7.91
N LEU A 314 -4.90 -9.74 -6.80
CA LEU A 314 -3.48 -9.87 -6.48
C LEU A 314 -3.25 -11.09 -5.61
N GLN A 315 -2.10 -11.73 -5.80
CA GLN A 315 -1.60 -12.68 -4.81
C GLN A 315 -1.51 -12.00 -3.44
N PRO A 316 -1.75 -12.71 -2.31
CA PRO A 316 -1.84 -12.11 -0.98
C PRO A 316 -0.66 -11.19 -0.61
N ARG A 317 0.54 -11.53 -1.08
CA ARG A 317 1.77 -10.73 -0.95
C ARG A 317 1.65 -9.35 -1.58
N LEU A 318 1.37 -9.33 -2.88
CA LEU A 318 1.31 -8.12 -3.70
C LEU A 318 0.16 -7.24 -3.24
N PHE A 319 -0.97 -7.86 -2.86
CA PHE A 319 -2.08 -7.14 -2.25
C PHE A 319 -1.64 -6.43 -0.96
N ARG A 320 -0.91 -7.11 -0.07
CA ARG A 320 -0.41 -6.50 1.17
C ARG A 320 0.50 -5.32 0.88
N ARG A 321 1.44 -5.46 -0.07
CA ARG A 321 2.33 -4.37 -0.51
C ARG A 321 1.54 -3.18 -1.01
N TRP A 322 0.64 -3.42 -1.96
CA TRP A 322 -0.23 -2.38 -2.51
C TRP A 322 -1.06 -1.69 -1.43
N TYR A 323 -1.77 -2.46 -0.61
CA TYR A 323 -2.67 -1.95 0.42
C TYR A 323 -1.92 -1.12 1.46
N SER A 324 -0.83 -1.65 2.01
CA SER A 324 0.01 -0.93 2.99
C SER A 324 0.62 0.34 2.43
N SER A 325 0.96 0.38 1.14
CA SER A 325 1.67 1.52 0.53
C SER A 325 0.75 2.66 0.10
N HIS A 326 -0.51 2.38 -0.23
CA HIS A 326 -1.43 3.39 -0.75
C HIS A 326 -2.55 3.74 0.24
N MET A 327 -3.05 2.78 1.02
CA MET A 327 -4.29 2.96 1.77
C MET A 327 -4.11 3.81 3.04
N ILE A 328 -4.88 4.89 3.13
CA ILE A 328 -4.98 5.77 4.28
C ILE A 328 -6.41 5.73 4.79
N ARG A 329 -6.55 5.34 6.06
CA ARG A 329 -7.85 5.31 6.75
C ARG A 329 -8.12 6.67 7.37
N TYR A 330 -9.38 6.99 7.57
CA TYR A 330 -9.81 8.27 8.14
C TYR A 330 -10.86 8.07 9.23
N ASP A 331 -10.95 9.04 10.16
CA ASP A 331 -12.02 9.16 11.13
C ASP A 331 -12.34 10.64 11.35
N PHE A 332 -13.58 10.93 11.75
CA PHE A 332 -14.02 12.29 12.05
C PHE A 332 -14.20 12.42 13.56
N HIS A 333 -13.47 13.35 14.19
CA HIS A 333 -13.62 13.55 15.63
C HIS A 333 -15.06 13.94 16.01
N PRO A 334 -15.57 13.41 17.15
CA PRO A 334 -16.81 13.91 17.73
C PRO A 334 -16.64 15.40 18.07
N PHE A 335 -17.73 16.17 18.00
CA PHE A 335 -17.72 17.54 18.49
C PHE A 335 -17.34 17.55 19.98
N SER A 336 -16.22 18.19 20.32
CA SER A 336 -15.95 18.66 21.67
C SER A 336 -16.56 20.05 21.84
N ASP A 337 -17.31 20.27 22.92
CA ASP A 337 -17.96 21.56 23.20
C ASP A 337 -16.93 22.70 23.14
N GLY A 338 -17.09 23.60 22.17
CA GLY A 338 -16.27 24.80 22.00
C GLY A 338 -15.45 24.85 20.71
N ASP A 339 -15.35 23.75 19.96
CA ASP A 339 -14.61 23.71 18.68
C ASP A 339 -15.55 23.45 17.50
N TRP A 340 -15.57 24.38 16.53
CA TRP A 340 -16.45 24.31 15.36
C TRP A 340 -15.80 23.58 14.18
N GLU A 341 -14.50 23.30 14.28
CA GLU A 341 -13.77 22.53 13.26
C GLU A 341 -13.75 21.04 13.64
N ARG A 342 -14.34 20.20 12.78
CA ARG A 342 -14.16 18.75 12.90
C ARG A 342 -12.75 18.41 12.44
N GLU A 343 -11.85 18.17 13.38
CA GLU A 343 -10.53 17.62 13.06
C GLU A 343 -10.70 16.21 12.47
N ILE A 344 -10.06 15.98 11.33
CA ILE A 344 -10.02 14.66 10.68
C ILE A 344 -8.75 13.97 11.14
N CYS A 345 -8.89 12.75 11.63
CA CYS A 345 -7.75 11.90 11.90
C CYS A 345 -7.51 10.95 10.74
N PHE A 346 -6.30 10.93 10.24
CA PHE A 346 -5.85 9.97 9.25
C PHE A 346 -4.91 8.95 9.89
N SER A 347 -5.06 7.69 9.52
CA SER A 347 -4.04 6.66 9.77
C SER A 347 -3.23 6.51 8.49
N ALA A 348 -2.02 7.08 8.51
CA ALA A 348 -1.11 7.09 7.36
C ALA A 348 -0.80 5.67 6.85
N ALA A 349 -0.49 5.60 5.56
CA ALA A 349 0.03 4.40 4.91
C ALA A 349 1.41 4.04 5.48
N ASP A 350 1.81 2.78 5.34
CA ASP A 350 3.16 2.36 5.67
C ASP A 350 4.15 3.00 4.68
N PHE A 351 5.21 3.61 5.21
CA PHE A 351 6.30 4.16 4.39
C PHE A 351 7.56 3.27 4.40
N PHE A 352 7.48 2.08 5.04
CA PHE A 352 8.44 0.98 4.92
C PHE A 352 7.73 -0.37 5.00
N SER A 353 8.25 -1.39 4.32
CA SER A 353 7.62 -2.72 4.27
C SER A 353 8.05 -3.58 5.45
N ARG A 354 7.07 -4.15 6.17
CA ARG A 354 7.29 -5.16 7.22
C ARG A 354 7.46 -6.56 6.61
N GLU A 355 8.47 -6.69 5.76
CA GLU A 355 8.83 -7.92 5.02
C GLU A 355 10.34 -8.18 5.17
N ILE A 356 10.81 -9.37 4.79
CA ILE A 356 12.25 -9.69 4.81
C ILE A 356 12.96 -8.76 3.82
N GLN A 357 14.01 -8.05 4.28
CA GLN A 357 14.78 -7.13 3.46
C GLN A 357 16.27 -7.43 3.53
N GLY A 358 16.90 -7.61 2.37
CA GLY A 358 18.35 -7.55 2.21
C GLY A 358 18.81 -6.14 1.84
N ASN A 359 19.96 -5.70 2.33
CA ASN A 359 20.55 -4.40 1.98
C ASN A 359 21.87 -4.62 1.23
N PRO A 360 22.19 -3.77 0.23
CA PRO A 360 23.47 -3.84 -0.43
C PRO A 360 24.59 -3.57 0.58
N THR A 361 25.70 -4.29 0.47
CA THR A 361 26.91 -3.97 1.22
C THR A 361 27.35 -2.57 0.85
N VAL A 362 27.49 -1.67 1.83
CA VAL A 362 28.12 -0.36 1.64
C VAL A 362 29.56 -0.64 1.21
N SER A 363 29.84 -0.56 -0.08
CA SER A 363 31.22 -0.42 -0.54
C SER A 363 31.71 0.87 0.08
N SER A 364 32.74 0.78 0.91
CA SER A 364 33.43 1.92 1.51
C SER A 364 33.48 3.07 0.52
N VAL A 365 32.81 4.17 0.86
CA VAL A 365 32.98 5.45 0.19
C VAL A 365 34.48 5.65 0.09
N SER A 366 35.00 5.64 -1.14
CA SER A 366 36.35 6.09 -1.40
C SER A 366 36.39 7.53 -0.91
N ASP A 367 37.17 7.78 0.14
CA ASP A 367 37.68 9.10 0.48
C ASP A 367 38.28 9.72 -0.79
N ASN A 368 37.49 10.53 -1.48
CA ASN A 368 37.98 11.59 -2.34
C ASN A 368 37.46 12.88 -1.75
N ALA A 369 38.12 13.28 -0.66
CA ALA A 369 38.20 14.67 -0.29
C ALA A 369 39.07 15.39 -1.34
N GLU A 370 38.47 16.36 -2.02
CA GLU A 370 39.10 17.64 -2.35
C GLU A 370 38.13 18.77 -2.00
#